data_AF-A0A5E4Y7X8-F1
#
_entry.id   AF-A0A5E4Y7X8-F1
#
_cell.length_a   1.000
_cell.length_b   1.000
_cell.length_c   1.000
_cell.angle_alpha   90.00
_cell.angle_beta   90.00
_cell.angle_gamma   90.00
#
_symmetry.space_group_name_H-M   'P 1'
#
loop_
_entity.id
_entity.type
_entity.pdbx_description
1 polymer ?
#
loop_
_entity_poly.entity_id
_entity_poly.type
_entity_poly.pdbx_seq_one_letter_code
_entity_poly.pdbx_strand_id
1 'polypeptide(L)'
;MPEPTSKDERATSGRRLRRSDGASGLCLLRWACTLGLAALAVGAQAQALRLVMQSEVWDAQPGGVAMPLVSMSAVLGWQAVAALLAGGFTTCVVPASYRGRRSAFWHIALITFFLPGAGLSVVLGVLLIGYLFPPPSEAVVAGRVTPPGFISHLVGRVRHGAGMRLRARLRNLRGERDDRVAALVSVQALPSRVTSEIARDLLADPVEEVRLLAYGILDGMEKRIMQQIYAMRDRHAAAQDEDERAHACRHLAQLYWELIYQNLVRGEVLRFTMERVEQFARDTLEQHDDDASMWYLLGRCALLRETPDVAEMYLRQAQFHSFPTERLLPWLAEAAFQKRRYDRVAQLLGGLGASAKGARGATASQAVQPAVRFWTR
;
A
#
# COMPACT_ATOMS: atom_id res chain seq x y z
N MET A 1 -13.67 17.37 32.54
CA MET A 1 -12.33 16.98 33.02
C MET A 1 -11.36 17.11 31.84
N PRO A 2 -10.30 17.92 31.95
CA PRO A 2 -9.34 18.09 30.86
C PRO A 2 -8.28 16.98 30.91
N GLU A 3 -7.93 16.44 29.74
CA GLU A 3 -6.83 15.50 29.54
C GLU A 3 -5.45 16.17 29.68
N PRO A 4 -4.43 15.47 30.21
CA PRO A 4 -3.06 15.96 30.20
C PRO A 4 -2.35 15.62 28.88
N THR A 5 -1.82 16.67 28.27
CA THR A 5 -1.06 16.72 27.01
C THR A 5 0.42 16.31 27.17
N SER A 6 0.87 15.39 26.31
CA SER A 6 2.08 15.46 25.45
C SER A 6 3.38 16.14 25.96
N LYS A 7 3.90 15.77 27.14
CA LYS A 7 5.23 16.22 27.59
C LYS A 7 6.41 15.28 27.27
N ASP A 8 6.18 14.03 26.91
CA ASP A 8 7.28 13.05 26.78
C ASP A 8 7.97 12.99 25.39
N GLU A 9 7.36 13.52 24.33
CA GLU A 9 7.95 13.42 22.98
C GLU A 9 9.06 14.45 22.70
N ARG A 10 9.19 15.53 23.49
CA ARG A 10 10.24 16.54 23.25
C ARG A 10 11.56 16.24 23.95
N ALA A 11 11.60 15.32 24.93
CA ALA A 11 12.82 15.02 25.70
C ALA A 11 13.78 14.04 25.00
N THR A 12 13.30 13.26 24.02
CA THR A 12 14.08 12.18 23.39
C THR A 12 14.86 12.61 22.15
N SER A 13 14.55 13.77 21.56
CA SER A 13 15.25 14.32 20.39
C SER A 13 16.58 15.01 20.76
N GLY A 14 16.64 15.67 21.93
CA GLY A 14 17.82 16.44 22.35
C GLY A 14 19.03 15.62 22.81
N ARG A 15 18.87 14.32 23.12
CA ARG A 15 19.99 13.46 23.59
C ARG A 15 20.77 12.77 22.47
N ARG A 16 20.29 12.77 21.22
CA ARG A 16 20.98 12.04 20.12
C ARG A 16 22.11 12.83 19.47
N LEU A 17 22.14 14.15 19.58
CA LEU A 17 23.13 15.00 18.90
C LEU A 17 24.42 15.27 19.70
N ARG A 18 24.54 14.78 20.93
CA ARG A 18 25.68 15.08 21.82
C ARG A 18 26.56 13.87 22.17
N ARG A 19 26.55 12.84 21.32
CA ARG A 19 27.33 11.59 21.52
C ARG A 19 28.29 11.27 20.35
N SER A 20 28.50 12.22 19.44
CA SER A 20 29.29 12.02 18.22
C SER A 20 30.81 12.20 18.42
N ASP A 21 31.24 13.07 19.34
CA ASP A 21 32.67 13.46 19.38
C ASP A 21 33.55 12.53 20.23
N GLY A 22 32.99 11.84 21.23
CA GLY A 22 33.71 10.83 22.02
C GLY A 22 33.82 9.45 21.34
N ALA A 23 32.97 9.19 20.34
CA ALA A 23 32.96 7.92 19.60
C ALA A 23 34.10 7.84 18.57
N SER A 24 34.52 8.98 18.02
CA SER A 24 35.58 9.06 17.02
C SER A 24 36.95 8.67 17.59
N GLY A 25 37.28 9.10 18.81
CA GLY A 25 38.55 8.77 19.47
C GLY A 25 38.67 7.28 19.83
N LEU A 26 37.60 6.67 20.36
CA LEU A 26 37.57 5.22 20.63
C LEU A 26 37.59 4.39 19.36
N CYS A 27 36.99 4.89 18.27
CA CYS A 27 37.02 4.24 16.97
C CYS A 27 38.45 4.24 16.42
N LEU A 28 39.12 5.40 16.39
CA LEU A 28 40.51 5.53 15.93
C LEU A 28 41.48 4.64 16.72
N LEU A 29 41.34 4.59 18.04
CA LEU A 29 42.16 3.71 18.89
C LEU A 29 41.92 2.23 18.57
N ARG A 30 40.66 1.85 18.33
CA ARG A 30 40.29 0.47 17.97
C ARG A 30 40.81 0.08 16.59
N TRP A 31 40.79 0.99 15.61
CA TRP A 31 41.37 0.80 14.28
C TRP A 31 42.91 0.70 14.34
N ALA A 32 43.57 1.50 15.17
CA ALA A 32 45.01 1.39 15.39
C ALA A 32 45.39 0.03 16.01
N CYS A 33 44.62 -0.44 17.01
CA CYS A 33 44.83 -1.75 17.61
C CYS A 33 44.56 -2.91 16.63
N THR A 34 43.53 -2.82 15.78
CA THR A 34 43.26 -3.88 14.79
C THR A 34 44.34 -3.94 13.70
N LEU A 35 44.83 -2.79 13.23
CA LEU A 35 45.94 -2.72 12.27
C LEU A 35 47.25 -3.26 12.88
N GLY A 36 47.51 -2.96 14.15
CA GLY A 36 48.65 -3.52 14.88
C GLY A 36 48.60 -5.05 14.99
N LEU A 37 47.43 -5.63 15.30
CA LEU A 37 47.26 -7.08 15.34
C LEU A 37 47.45 -7.74 13.97
N ALA A 38 46.98 -7.11 12.89
CA ALA A 38 47.19 -7.60 11.53
C ALA A 38 48.68 -7.60 11.14
N ALA A 39 49.39 -6.50 11.42
CA ALA A 39 50.83 -6.39 11.13
C ALA A 39 51.65 -7.41 11.92
N LEU A 40 51.31 -7.65 13.19
CA LEU A 40 51.97 -8.67 14.01
C LEU A 40 51.66 -10.10 13.53
N ALA A 41 50.43 -10.37 13.07
CA ALA A 41 50.08 -11.68 12.51
C ALA A 41 50.87 -11.98 11.22
N VAL A 42 50.99 -10.98 10.32
CA VAL A 42 51.77 -11.09 9.09
C VAL A 42 53.27 -11.25 9.41
N GLY A 43 53.79 -10.45 10.34
CA GLY A 43 55.19 -10.54 10.77
C GLY A 43 55.52 -11.89 11.41
N ALA A 44 54.60 -12.46 12.18
CA ALA A 44 54.74 -13.80 12.73
C ALA A 44 54.77 -14.86 11.62
N GLN A 45 53.85 -14.81 10.67
CA GLN A 45 53.88 -15.78 9.55
C GLN A 45 55.13 -15.64 8.69
N ALA A 46 55.61 -14.42 8.43
CA ALA A 46 56.83 -14.19 7.67
C ALA A 46 58.06 -14.77 8.40
N GLN A 47 58.12 -14.67 9.73
CA GLN A 47 59.19 -15.26 10.53
C GLN A 47 59.10 -16.79 10.56
N ALA A 48 57.90 -17.35 10.66
CA ALA A 48 57.69 -18.80 10.56
C ALA A 48 58.13 -19.33 9.19
N LEU A 49 57.77 -18.64 8.10
CA LEU A 49 58.18 -19.00 6.74
C LEU A 49 59.69 -18.82 6.52
N ARG A 50 60.29 -17.77 7.10
CA ARG A 50 61.74 -17.54 7.06
C ARG A 50 62.51 -18.66 7.75
N LEU A 51 62.03 -19.14 8.90
CA LEU A 51 62.62 -20.28 9.61
C LEU A 51 62.48 -21.58 8.80
N VAL A 52 61.38 -21.75 8.07
CA VAL A 52 61.20 -22.90 7.15
C VAL A 52 62.14 -22.79 5.93
N MET A 53 62.30 -21.62 5.33
CA MET A 53 63.23 -21.43 4.21
C MET A 53 64.71 -21.50 4.61
N GLN A 54 65.05 -21.12 5.84
CA GLN A 54 66.40 -21.21 6.38
C GLN A 54 66.74 -22.59 6.94
N SER A 55 65.74 -23.43 7.23
CA SER A 55 66.00 -24.84 7.48
C SER A 55 66.49 -25.47 6.17
N GLU A 56 67.64 -26.14 6.20
CA GLU A 56 68.27 -26.81 5.05
C GLU A 56 67.44 -28.01 4.52
N VAL A 57 66.12 -27.87 4.41
CA VAL A 57 65.21 -28.88 3.89
C VAL A 57 65.33 -29.00 2.37
N TRP A 58 65.85 -27.97 1.68
CA TRP A 58 66.08 -28.02 0.23
C TRP A 58 67.50 -28.41 -0.20
N ASP A 59 68.49 -28.37 0.69
CA ASP A 59 69.88 -28.80 0.41
C ASP A 59 70.28 -30.12 1.10
N ALA A 60 69.37 -30.78 1.82
CA ALA A 60 69.65 -32.04 2.51
C ALA A 60 69.70 -33.25 1.55
N GLN A 61 70.92 -33.74 1.30
CA GLN A 61 71.23 -35.03 0.69
C GLN A 61 70.58 -36.17 1.53
N PRO A 62 69.90 -37.16 0.93
CA PRO A 62 69.15 -38.19 1.67
C PRO A 62 70.13 -39.19 2.32
N GLY A 63 70.56 -38.91 3.56
CA GLY A 63 71.42 -39.86 4.29
C GLY A 63 72.07 -39.38 5.59
N GLY A 64 72.02 -38.08 5.93
CA GLY A 64 72.65 -37.56 7.15
C GLY A 64 71.66 -37.37 8.31
N VAL A 65 71.71 -38.22 9.33
CA VAL A 65 70.99 -38.03 10.61
C VAL A 65 71.72 -36.97 11.43
N ALA A 66 71.54 -35.70 11.08
CA ALA A 66 71.90 -34.57 11.93
C ALA A 66 70.62 -33.79 12.24
N MET A 67 70.09 -33.97 13.45
CA MET A 67 68.87 -33.33 13.94
C MET A 67 69.13 -31.85 14.28
N PRO A 68 68.46 -30.87 13.64
CA PRO A 68 68.36 -29.54 14.19
C PRO A 68 67.08 -29.49 15.04
N LEU A 69 67.16 -30.00 16.27
CA LEU A 69 66.05 -30.04 17.26
C LEU A 69 65.50 -28.64 17.64
N VAL A 70 66.10 -27.57 17.12
CA VAL A 70 65.70 -26.17 17.32
C VAL A 70 64.76 -25.64 16.23
N SER A 71 64.50 -26.38 15.15
CA SER A 71 63.81 -25.79 13.97
C SER A 71 62.28 -25.96 13.99
N MET A 72 61.77 -27.15 14.35
CA MET A 72 60.32 -27.45 14.23
C MET A 72 59.48 -26.87 15.38
N SER A 73 59.98 -26.91 16.63
CA SER A 73 59.26 -26.36 17.78
C SER A 73 59.15 -24.84 17.71
N ALA A 74 60.20 -24.16 17.23
CA ALA A 74 60.20 -22.72 16.99
C ALA A 74 59.20 -22.33 15.87
N VAL A 75 59.17 -23.08 14.76
CA VAL A 75 58.20 -22.87 13.67
C VAL A 75 56.76 -23.06 14.16
N LEU A 76 56.49 -24.14 14.90
CA LEU A 76 55.15 -24.39 15.46
C LEU A 76 54.75 -23.32 16.49
N GLY A 77 55.69 -22.86 17.32
CA GLY A 77 55.46 -21.77 18.26
C GLY A 77 55.08 -20.47 17.56
N TRP A 78 55.82 -20.11 16.52
CA TRP A 78 55.55 -18.89 15.74
C TRP A 78 54.26 -18.97 14.92
N GLN A 79 53.93 -20.17 14.44
CA GLN A 79 52.67 -20.48 13.76
C GLN A 79 51.47 -20.43 14.71
N ALA A 80 51.61 -20.90 15.95
CA ALA A 80 50.59 -20.77 16.98
C ALA A 80 50.34 -19.30 17.35
N VAL A 81 51.40 -18.49 17.47
CA VAL A 81 51.29 -17.04 17.71
C VAL A 81 50.57 -16.35 16.55
N ALA A 82 50.92 -16.67 15.30
CA ALA A 82 50.24 -16.14 14.12
C ALA A 82 48.74 -16.48 14.10
N ALA A 83 48.38 -17.74 14.41
CA ALA A 83 47.00 -18.20 14.45
C ALA A 83 46.15 -17.48 15.51
N LEU A 84 46.70 -17.28 16.71
CA LEU A 84 46.02 -16.56 17.79
C LEU A 84 45.82 -15.08 17.45
N LEU A 85 46.81 -14.44 16.82
CA LEU A 85 46.71 -13.05 16.38
C LEU A 85 45.67 -12.88 15.26
N ALA A 86 45.58 -13.80 14.30
CA ALA A 86 44.57 -13.80 13.25
C ALA A 86 43.15 -13.98 13.82
N GLY A 87 42.97 -14.88 14.80
CA GLY A 87 41.71 -15.01 15.54
C GLY A 87 41.34 -13.73 16.31
N GLY A 88 42.31 -13.11 16.98
CA GLY A 88 42.12 -11.83 17.67
C GLY A 88 41.71 -10.70 16.72
N PHE A 89 42.37 -10.58 15.58
CA PHE A 89 42.06 -9.59 14.55
C PHE A 89 40.61 -9.69 14.07
N THR A 90 40.17 -10.89 13.70
CA THR A 90 38.80 -11.10 13.18
C THR A 90 37.71 -10.81 14.22
N THR A 91 37.92 -11.15 15.49
CA THR A 91 36.98 -10.76 16.55
C THR A 91 36.88 -9.25 16.78
N CYS A 92 37.94 -8.50 16.48
CA CYS A 92 37.94 -7.04 16.60
C CYS A 92 37.26 -6.34 15.41
N VAL A 93 37.39 -6.90 14.20
CA VAL A 93 36.85 -6.35 12.95
C VAL A 93 35.36 -6.68 12.77
N VAL A 94 34.90 -7.84 13.25
CA VAL A 94 33.51 -8.27 13.09
C VAL A 94 32.53 -7.36 13.89
N PRO A 95 31.39 -6.94 13.30
CA PRO A 95 30.42 -6.06 13.96
C PRO A 95 29.86 -6.61 15.28
N ALA A 96 29.40 -5.71 16.15
CA ALA A 96 28.87 -6.04 17.48
C ALA A 96 27.74 -7.08 17.47
N SER A 97 26.94 -7.10 16.41
CA SER A 97 25.83 -8.05 16.20
C SER A 97 26.28 -9.51 16.07
N TYR A 98 27.52 -9.77 15.65
CA TYR A 98 28.05 -11.12 15.42
C TYR A 98 29.00 -11.61 16.54
N ARG A 99 29.30 -10.77 17.55
CA ARG A 99 30.20 -11.09 18.68
C ARG A 99 29.69 -12.21 19.61
N GLY A 100 28.44 -12.66 19.46
CA GLY A 100 27.87 -13.75 20.27
C GLY A 100 28.42 -15.15 19.97
N ARG A 101 29.03 -15.36 18.79
CA ARG A 101 29.61 -16.66 18.40
C ARG A 101 31.11 -16.68 18.69
N ARG A 102 31.49 -16.97 19.95
CA ARG A 102 32.90 -17.26 20.34
C ARG A 102 33.56 -18.35 19.48
N SER A 103 32.75 -19.18 18.84
CA SER A 103 33.16 -20.19 17.86
C SER A 103 33.98 -19.63 16.70
N ALA A 104 33.69 -18.42 16.20
CA ALA A 104 34.38 -17.84 15.04
C ALA A 104 35.89 -17.62 15.28
N PHE A 105 36.27 -17.26 16.52
CA PHE A 105 37.67 -17.11 16.92
C PHE A 105 38.46 -18.41 16.69
N TRP A 106 37.92 -19.52 17.20
CA TRP A 106 38.58 -20.83 17.14
C TRP A 106 38.66 -21.36 15.71
N HIS A 107 37.64 -21.15 14.88
CA HIS A 107 37.66 -21.61 13.49
C HIS A 107 38.79 -20.94 12.69
N ILE A 108 38.96 -19.63 12.84
CA ILE A 108 39.96 -18.85 12.11
C ILE A 108 41.36 -19.18 12.63
N ALA A 109 41.54 -19.34 13.95
CA ALA A 109 42.80 -19.78 14.53
C ALA A 109 43.19 -21.18 14.03
N LEU A 110 42.25 -22.13 14.00
CA LEU A 110 42.50 -23.49 13.54
C LEU A 110 42.91 -23.53 12.06
N ILE A 111 42.17 -22.83 11.20
CA ILE A 111 42.46 -22.75 9.74
C ILE A 111 43.84 -22.13 9.51
N THR A 112 44.18 -21.06 10.24
CA THR A 112 45.47 -20.38 10.09
C THR A 112 46.64 -21.23 10.59
N PHE A 113 46.40 -22.07 11.61
CA PHE A 113 47.42 -22.99 12.16
C PHE A 113 47.73 -24.15 11.20
N PHE A 114 46.70 -24.83 10.68
CA PHE A 114 46.86 -26.02 9.82
C PHE A 114 47.30 -25.72 8.39
N LEU A 115 47.00 -24.53 7.86
CA LEU A 115 47.43 -24.10 6.53
C LEU A 115 48.37 -22.88 6.64
N PRO A 116 49.68 -23.07 6.86
CA PRO A 116 50.67 -21.99 6.87
C PRO A 116 50.64 -21.19 5.55
N GLY A 117 50.58 -19.87 5.64
CA GLY A 117 50.49 -18.96 4.49
C GLY A 117 49.11 -18.94 3.82
N ALA A 118 48.60 -20.09 3.38
CA ALA A 118 47.31 -20.18 2.70
C ALA A 118 46.13 -19.78 3.60
N GLY A 119 46.15 -20.14 4.89
CA GLY A 119 45.08 -19.82 5.84
C GLY A 119 44.86 -18.31 6.01
N LEU A 120 45.93 -17.51 6.05
CA LEU A 120 45.81 -16.04 6.16
C LEU A 120 45.23 -15.44 4.87
N SER A 121 45.66 -15.94 3.70
CA SER A 121 45.13 -15.46 2.41
C SER A 121 43.63 -15.73 2.26
N VAL A 122 43.14 -16.87 2.75
CA VAL A 122 41.71 -17.20 2.76
C VAL A 122 40.93 -16.25 3.67
N VAL A 123 41.43 -15.98 4.88
CA VAL A 123 40.78 -15.08 5.84
C VAL A 123 40.70 -13.65 5.28
N LEU A 124 41.79 -13.14 4.69
CA LEU A 124 41.82 -11.84 4.03
C LEU A 124 40.86 -11.77 2.83
N GLY A 125 40.81 -12.84 2.02
CA GLY A 125 39.92 -12.93 0.86
C GLY A 125 38.44 -12.89 1.25
N VAL A 126 38.03 -13.63 2.28
CA VAL A 126 36.65 -13.61 2.80
C VAL A 126 36.29 -12.22 3.33
N LEU A 127 37.21 -11.56 4.04
CA LEU A 127 37.01 -10.20 4.54
C LEU A 127 36.83 -9.20 3.39
N LEU A 128 37.64 -9.33 2.34
CA LEU A 128 37.61 -8.48 1.15
C LEU A 128 36.29 -8.65 0.38
N ILE A 129 35.80 -9.88 0.22
CA ILE A 129 34.49 -10.17 -0.40
C ILE A 129 33.37 -9.53 0.42
N GLY A 130 33.40 -9.63 1.75
CA GLY A 130 32.40 -9.00 2.61
C GLY A 130 32.44 -7.46 2.57
N TYR A 131 33.61 -6.87 2.29
CA TYR A 131 33.74 -5.43 2.09
C TYR A 131 33.26 -4.97 0.71
N LEU A 132 33.57 -5.72 -0.36
CA LEU A 132 33.16 -5.42 -1.73
C LEU A 132 31.65 -5.67 -1.97
N PHE A 133 31.08 -6.66 -1.28
CA PHE A 133 29.67 -7.05 -1.41
C PHE A 133 28.95 -6.97 -0.05
N PRO A 134 28.65 -5.77 0.47
CA PRO A 134 27.90 -5.64 1.70
C PRO A 134 26.50 -6.25 1.52
N PRO A 135 26.04 -7.11 2.45
CA PRO A 135 24.71 -7.70 2.36
C PRO A 135 23.64 -6.58 2.39
N PRO A 136 22.55 -6.70 1.62
CA PRO A 136 21.45 -5.75 1.66
C PRO A 136 20.96 -5.64 3.10
N SER A 137 20.87 -4.40 3.62
CA SER A 137 20.43 -4.13 4.99
C SER A 137 19.18 -4.94 5.29
N GLU A 138 19.27 -5.88 6.24
CA GLU A 138 18.09 -6.58 6.73
C GLU A 138 17.07 -5.52 7.16
N ALA A 139 15.87 -5.63 6.60
CA ALA A 139 14.77 -4.73 6.93
C ALA A 139 14.60 -4.71 8.45
N VAL A 140 14.52 -3.50 9.01
CA VAL A 140 14.24 -3.26 10.43
C VAL A 140 13.18 -4.24 10.88
N VAL A 141 13.53 -5.10 11.84
CA VAL A 141 12.61 -6.05 12.46
C VAL A 141 11.33 -5.31 12.80
N ALA A 142 10.25 -5.63 12.09
CA ALA A 142 8.95 -5.02 12.30
C ALA A 142 8.57 -5.26 13.77
N GLY A 143 8.61 -4.20 14.57
CA GLY A 143 8.18 -4.27 15.95
C GLY A 143 6.75 -4.77 16.01
N ARG A 144 6.48 -5.74 16.87
CA ARG A 144 5.12 -6.20 17.16
C ARG A 144 4.39 -5.05 17.86
N VAL A 145 3.70 -4.23 17.09
CA VAL A 145 2.83 -3.18 17.63
C VAL A 145 1.64 -3.89 18.25
N THR A 146 1.33 -3.58 19.52
CA THR A 146 0.10 -4.02 20.16
C THR A 146 -1.09 -3.60 19.29
N PRO A 147 -2.06 -4.51 19.02
CA PRO A 147 -3.23 -4.12 18.25
C PRO A 147 -3.92 -2.96 18.99
N PRO A 148 -4.16 -1.82 18.34
CA PRO A 148 -4.84 -0.70 18.99
C PRO A 148 -6.23 -1.15 19.43
N GLY A 149 -6.59 -0.83 20.68
CA GLY A 149 -7.93 -1.10 21.22
C GLY A 149 -9.01 -0.45 20.36
N PHE A 150 -10.09 -1.19 20.11
CA PHE A 150 -11.22 -0.71 19.33
C PHE A 150 -12.02 0.34 20.13
N ILE A 151 -12.03 1.58 19.66
CA ILE A 151 -12.79 2.67 20.28
C ILE A 151 -14.08 2.91 19.48
N SER A 152 -15.18 2.32 19.95
CA SER A 152 -16.49 2.33 19.28
C SER A 152 -17.08 3.73 19.04
N HIS A 153 -16.75 4.72 19.88
CA HIS A 153 -17.33 6.07 19.77
C HIS A 153 -16.71 6.95 18.68
N LEU A 154 -15.58 6.53 18.08
CA LEU A 154 -14.94 7.22 16.95
C LEU A 154 -15.52 6.79 15.58
N VAL A 155 -16.31 5.71 15.54
CA VAL A 155 -16.98 5.20 14.33
C VAL A 155 -17.90 6.27 13.71
N GLY A 156 -18.53 7.11 14.53
CA GLY A 156 -19.41 8.18 14.05
C GLY A 156 -18.68 9.37 13.40
N ARG A 157 -17.41 9.62 13.73
CA ARG A 157 -16.66 10.80 13.25
C ARG A 157 -15.79 10.55 12.03
N VAL A 158 -15.47 9.30 11.71
CA VAL A 158 -14.70 8.96 10.51
C VAL A 158 -15.55 8.08 9.59
N ARG A 159 -16.44 8.71 8.81
CA ARG A 159 -17.21 8.08 7.72
C ARG A 159 -16.33 7.47 6.61
N HIS A 160 -15.03 7.70 6.69
CA HIS A 160 -14.05 7.40 5.64
C HIS A 160 -13.42 6.03 5.95
N GLY A 161 -13.49 5.11 4.99
CA GLY A 161 -12.97 3.74 5.14
C GLY A 161 -13.80 2.82 6.03
N ALA A 162 -14.97 3.23 6.53
CA ALA A 162 -15.90 2.32 7.23
C ALA A 162 -16.33 1.16 6.32
N GLY A 163 -16.77 1.46 5.09
CA GLY A 163 -17.10 0.44 4.09
C GLY A 163 -15.91 -0.45 3.69
N MET A 164 -14.70 0.11 3.57
CA MET A 164 -13.49 -0.68 3.24
C MET A 164 -13.09 -1.62 4.38
N ARG A 165 -13.16 -1.17 5.63
CA ARG A 165 -12.90 -2.00 6.81
C ARG A 165 -13.96 -3.08 6.97
N LEU A 166 -15.21 -2.75 6.71
CA LEU A 166 -16.31 -3.70 6.78
C LEU A 166 -16.20 -4.75 5.67
N ARG A 167 -15.87 -4.33 4.44
CA ARG A 167 -15.55 -5.23 3.33
C ARG A 167 -14.35 -6.12 3.65
N ALA A 168 -13.33 -5.61 4.35
CA ALA A 168 -12.20 -6.43 4.79
C ALA A 168 -12.60 -7.50 5.82
N ARG A 169 -13.48 -7.17 6.79
CA ARG A 169 -14.04 -8.17 7.72
C ARG A 169 -14.90 -9.20 7.02
N LEU A 170 -15.77 -8.75 6.11
CA LEU A 170 -16.64 -9.63 5.33
C LEU A 170 -15.85 -10.56 4.40
N ARG A 171 -14.73 -10.09 3.83
CA ARG A 171 -13.81 -10.91 3.00
C ARG A 171 -12.91 -11.83 3.82
N ASN A 172 -12.82 -11.65 5.14
CA ASN A 172 -12.01 -12.54 5.97
C ASN A 172 -12.75 -13.86 6.19
N LEU A 173 -12.55 -14.81 5.27
CA LEU A 173 -13.12 -16.15 5.34
C LEU A 173 -12.65 -16.96 6.57
N ARG A 174 -11.56 -16.54 7.23
CA ARG A 174 -11.05 -17.17 8.46
C ARG A 174 -11.62 -16.54 9.74
N GLY A 175 -12.44 -15.50 9.61
CA GLY A 175 -13.12 -14.85 10.75
C GLY A 175 -14.27 -15.70 11.27
N GLU A 176 -14.66 -15.45 12.52
CA GLU A 176 -15.81 -16.07 13.17
C GLU A 176 -17.11 -15.71 12.42
N ARG A 177 -17.99 -16.70 12.22
CA ARG A 177 -19.24 -16.54 11.45
C ARG A 177 -20.08 -15.39 11.98
N ASP A 178 -20.22 -15.29 13.30
CA ASP A 178 -21.06 -14.31 13.97
C ASP A 178 -20.53 -12.88 13.80
N ASP A 179 -19.21 -12.69 13.78
CA ASP A 179 -18.59 -11.38 13.49
C ASP A 179 -18.87 -10.94 12.04
N ARG A 180 -18.90 -11.89 11.09
CA ARG A 180 -19.24 -11.59 9.68
C ARG A 180 -20.72 -11.22 9.52
N VAL A 181 -21.62 -11.91 10.21
CA VAL A 181 -23.06 -11.58 10.22
C VAL A 181 -23.30 -10.22 10.89
N ALA A 182 -22.68 -9.96 12.05
CA ALA A 182 -22.76 -8.67 12.72
C ALA A 182 -22.20 -7.52 11.86
N ALA A 183 -21.08 -7.78 11.17
CA ALA A 183 -20.53 -6.86 10.18
C ALA A 183 -21.55 -6.58 9.06
N LEU A 184 -22.22 -7.60 8.53
CA LEU A 184 -23.21 -7.44 7.45
C LEU A 184 -24.41 -6.59 7.87
N VAL A 185 -24.89 -6.72 9.11
CA VAL A 185 -25.94 -5.84 9.66
C VAL A 185 -25.48 -4.38 9.67
N SER A 186 -24.23 -4.12 10.05
CA SER A 186 -23.70 -2.75 10.06
C SER A 186 -23.49 -2.15 8.66
N VAL A 187 -23.48 -2.96 7.59
CA VAL A 187 -23.42 -2.46 6.20
C VAL A 187 -24.65 -1.63 5.89
N GLN A 188 -25.82 -1.94 6.47
CA GLN A 188 -27.07 -1.24 6.18
C GLN A 188 -27.05 0.25 6.58
N ALA A 189 -26.15 0.66 7.48
CA ALA A 189 -25.96 2.06 7.84
C ALA A 189 -25.13 2.85 6.81
N LEU A 190 -24.52 2.18 5.84
CA LEU A 190 -23.77 2.82 4.76
C LEU A 190 -24.72 3.37 3.67
N PRO A 191 -24.24 4.32 2.83
CA PRO A 191 -25.03 4.79 1.68
C PRO A 191 -25.46 3.63 0.77
N SER A 192 -26.71 3.67 0.30
CA SER A 192 -27.36 2.58 -0.44
C SER A 192 -26.51 2.02 -1.59
N ARG A 193 -25.86 2.89 -2.38
CA ARG A 193 -24.96 2.44 -3.46
C ARG A 193 -23.81 1.55 -2.95
N VAL A 194 -23.17 1.94 -1.86
CA VAL A 194 -22.06 1.17 -1.27
C VAL A 194 -22.58 -0.13 -0.67
N THR A 195 -23.74 -0.09 -0.01
CA THR A 195 -24.42 -1.27 0.53
C THR A 195 -24.75 -2.29 -0.55
N SER A 196 -25.31 -1.83 -1.67
CA SER A 196 -25.68 -2.69 -2.82
C SER A 196 -24.45 -3.33 -3.49
N GLU A 197 -23.34 -2.60 -3.61
CA GLU A 197 -22.08 -3.16 -4.11
C GLU A 197 -21.53 -4.23 -3.16
N ILE A 198 -21.47 -3.96 -1.85
CA ILE A 198 -20.98 -4.92 -0.85
C ILE A 198 -21.89 -6.15 -0.77
N ALA A 199 -23.21 -5.97 -0.72
CA ALA A 199 -24.16 -7.09 -0.64
C ALA A 199 -24.06 -7.99 -1.87
N ARG A 200 -23.82 -7.43 -3.06
CA ARG A 200 -23.66 -8.25 -4.27
C ARG A 200 -22.41 -9.09 -4.30
N ASP A 201 -21.28 -8.55 -3.83
CA ASP A 201 -20.05 -9.33 -3.69
C ASP A 201 -20.27 -10.56 -2.78
N LEU A 202 -21.19 -10.47 -1.81
CA LEU A 202 -21.51 -11.51 -0.85
C LEU A 202 -22.53 -12.55 -1.34
N LEU A 203 -23.12 -12.37 -2.52
CA LEU A 203 -24.01 -13.39 -3.09
C LEU A 203 -23.28 -14.69 -3.45
N ALA A 204 -21.97 -14.61 -3.68
CA ALA A 204 -21.11 -15.76 -3.95
C ALA A 204 -20.40 -16.29 -2.69
N ASP A 205 -20.79 -15.85 -1.48
CA ASP A 205 -20.12 -16.25 -0.25
C ASP A 205 -20.26 -17.76 0.02
N PRO A 206 -19.22 -18.43 0.54
CA PRO A 206 -19.33 -19.84 0.93
C PRO A 206 -20.30 -20.06 2.09
N VAL A 207 -20.53 -19.06 2.95
CA VAL A 207 -21.45 -19.17 4.08
C VAL A 207 -22.87 -18.81 3.66
N GLU A 208 -23.78 -19.78 3.79
CA GLU A 208 -25.16 -19.64 3.33
C GLU A 208 -25.93 -18.49 4.00
N GLU A 209 -25.80 -18.32 5.31
CA GLU A 209 -26.48 -17.22 6.03
C GLU A 209 -26.04 -15.83 5.56
N VAL A 210 -24.74 -15.66 5.26
CA VAL A 210 -24.20 -14.39 4.75
C VAL A 210 -24.82 -14.10 3.39
N ARG A 211 -24.92 -15.12 2.53
CA ARG A 211 -25.55 -15.03 1.22
C ARG A 211 -27.05 -14.72 1.33
N LEU A 212 -27.79 -15.39 2.21
CA LEU A 212 -29.22 -15.15 2.44
C LEU A 212 -29.48 -13.73 2.96
N LEU A 213 -28.68 -13.26 3.91
CA LEU A 213 -28.81 -11.89 4.43
C LEU A 213 -28.48 -10.86 3.35
N ALA A 214 -27.47 -11.11 2.51
CA ALA A 214 -27.15 -10.26 1.37
C ALA A 214 -28.30 -10.20 0.34
N TYR A 215 -28.94 -11.33 0.04
CA TYR A 215 -30.15 -11.36 -0.79
C TYR A 215 -31.28 -10.53 -0.18
N GLY A 216 -31.57 -10.70 1.12
CA GLY A 216 -32.61 -9.95 1.81
C GLY A 216 -32.36 -8.44 1.82
N ILE A 217 -31.10 -8.01 1.93
CA ILE A 217 -30.72 -6.59 1.84
C ILE A 217 -31.02 -6.05 0.42
N LEU A 218 -30.60 -6.76 -0.62
CA LEU A 218 -30.80 -6.31 -2.01
C LEU A 218 -32.28 -6.27 -2.39
N ASP A 219 -33.02 -7.33 -2.06
CA ASP A 219 -34.47 -7.43 -2.30
C ASP A 219 -35.23 -6.32 -1.54
N GLY A 220 -34.87 -6.06 -0.28
CA GLY A 220 -35.47 -4.98 0.49
C GLY A 220 -35.20 -3.58 -0.09
N MET A 221 -34.02 -3.37 -0.67
CA MET A 221 -33.67 -2.11 -1.35
C MET A 221 -34.46 -1.94 -2.66
N GLU A 222 -34.55 -2.98 -3.48
CA GLU A 222 -35.32 -2.99 -4.71
C GLU A 222 -36.80 -2.76 -4.44
N LYS A 223 -37.40 -3.53 -3.52
CA LYS A 223 -38.82 -3.40 -3.14
C LYS A 223 -39.17 -2.00 -2.67
N ARG A 224 -38.29 -1.34 -1.90
CA ARG A 224 -38.52 0.02 -1.42
C ARG A 224 -38.64 1.02 -2.56
N ILE A 225 -37.75 0.95 -3.55
CA ILE A 225 -37.79 1.86 -4.71
C ILE A 225 -38.99 1.50 -5.60
N MET A 226 -39.25 0.21 -5.81
CA MET A 226 -40.40 -0.26 -6.60
C MET A 226 -41.73 0.18 -6.00
N GLN A 227 -41.89 0.15 -4.68
CA GLN A 227 -43.08 0.67 -3.99
C GLN A 227 -43.28 2.17 -4.26
N GLN A 228 -42.20 2.96 -4.23
CA GLN A 228 -42.25 4.39 -4.56
C GLN A 228 -42.62 4.62 -6.03
N ILE A 229 -42.09 3.78 -6.93
CA ILE A 229 -42.44 3.82 -8.36
C ILE A 229 -43.92 3.53 -8.55
N TYR A 230 -44.47 2.48 -7.92
CA TYR A 230 -45.90 2.16 -8.04
C TYR A 230 -46.78 3.31 -7.54
N ALA A 231 -46.50 3.84 -6.35
CA ALA A 231 -47.24 4.98 -5.79
C ALA A 231 -47.16 6.23 -6.70
N MET A 232 -45.99 6.52 -7.28
CA MET A 232 -45.84 7.65 -8.19
C MET A 232 -46.50 7.42 -9.55
N ARG A 233 -46.56 6.18 -10.04
CA ARG A 233 -47.29 5.84 -11.27
C ARG A 233 -48.80 6.02 -11.09
N ASP A 234 -49.33 5.64 -9.94
CA ASP A 234 -50.74 5.85 -9.61
C ASP A 234 -51.07 7.35 -9.57
N ARG A 235 -50.19 8.16 -8.97
CA ARG A 235 -50.32 9.64 -8.99
C ARG A 235 -50.23 10.21 -10.40
N HIS A 236 -49.29 9.75 -11.22
CA HIS A 236 -49.20 10.17 -12.62
C HIS A 236 -50.47 9.83 -13.41
N ALA A 237 -51.08 8.67 -13.16
CA ALA A 237 -52.32 8.25 -13.83
C ALA A 237 -53.55 9.04 -13.34
N ALA A 238 -53.54 9.50 -12.09
CA ALA A 238 -54.62 10.30 -11.51
C ALA A 238 -54.46 11.82 -11.72
N ALA A 239 -53.32 12.28 -12.23
CA ALA A 239 -53.03 13.68 -12.48
C ALA A 239 -54.05 14.26 -13.49
N GLN A 240 -54.64 15.38 -13.13
CA GLN A 240 -55.62 16.08 -13.98
C GLN A 240 -55.01 17.27 -14.69
N ASP A 241 -53.93 17.82 -14.13
CA ASP A 241 -53.20 18.96 -14.66
C ASP A 241 -51.88 18.52 -15.30
N GLU A 242 -51.43 19.28 -16.29
CA GLU A 242 -50.20 19.02 -17.02
C GLU A 242 -48.96 19.26 -16.13
N ASP A 243 -49.02 20.26 -15.24
CA ASP A 243 -47.94 20.54 -14.27
C ASP A 243 -47.80 19.39 -13.25
N GLU A 244 -48.92 18.86 -12.73
CA GLU A 244 -48.91 17.70 -11.83
C GLU A 244 -48.35 16.46 -12.53
N ARG A 245 -48.72 16.27 -13.80
CA ARG A 245 -48.24 15.18 -14.63
C ARG A 245 -46.73 15.30 -14.89
N ALA A 246 -46.24 16.49 -15.26
CA ALA A 246 -44.82 16.76 -15.46
C ALA A 246 -44.02 16.54 -14.17
N HIS A 247 -44.54 16.97 -13.03
CA HIS A 247 -43.94 16.71 -11.73
C HIS A 247 -43.84 15.20 -11.42
N ALA A 248 -44.90 14.44 -11.71
CA ALA A 248 -44.90 13.00 -11.52
C ALA A 248 -43.91 12.30 -12.47
N CYS A 249 -43.84 12.72 -13.74
CA CYS A 249 -42.84 12.25 -14.72
C CYS A 249 -41.41 12.48 -14.20
N ARG A 250 -41.12 13.69 -13.72
CA ARG A 250 -39.80 14.04 -13.16
C ARG A 250 -39.39 13.09 -12.05
N HIS A 251 -40.30 12.83 -11.11
CA HIS A 251 -40.06 11.92 -9.99
C HIS A 251 -39.90 10.47 -10.44
N LEU A 252 -40.69 10.01 -11.41
CA LEU A 252 -40.55 8.67 -11.98
C LEU A 252 -39.18 8.50 -12.65
N ALA A 253 -38.72 9.46 -13.44
CA ALA A 253 -37.39 9.43 -14.06
C ALA A 253 -36.29 9.28 -12.99
N GLN A 254 -36.38 10.05 -11.89
CA GLN A 254 -35.42 9.97 -10.78
C GLN A 254 -35.46 8.63 -10.05
N LEU A 255 -36.65 8.06 -9.80
CA LEU A 255 -36.80 6.77 -9.11
C LEU A 255 -36.28 5.61 -9.96
N TYR A 256 -36.61 5.58 -11.25
CA TYR A 256 -36.04 4.59 -12.17
C TYR A 256 -34.51 4.75 -12.29
N TRP A 257 -34.02 5.99 -12.31
CA TRP A 257 -32.58 6.24 -12.29
C TRP A 257 -31.93 5.74 -11.00
N GLU A 258 -32.60 5.83 -9.85
CA GLU A 258 -32.07 5.35 -8.58
C GLU A 258 -31.85 3.82 -8.58
N LEU A 259 -32.71 3.05 -9.25
CA LEU A 259 -32.47 1.61 -9.49
C LEU A 259 -31.16 1.38 -10.23
N ILE A 260 -30.88 2.17 -11.26
CA ILE A 260 -29.64 2.11 -12.05
C ILE A 260 -28.45 2.57 -11.20
N TYR A 261 -28.60 3.66 -10.46
CA TYR A 261 -27.53 4.28 -9.67
C TYR A 261 -27.08 3.40 -8.51
N GLN A 262 -28.01 2.73 -7.84
CA GLN A 262 -27.73 1.69 -6.85
C GLN A 262 -27.40 0.34 -7.49
N ASN A 263 -27.36 0.28 -8.82
CA ASN A 263 -27.03 -0.88 -9.64
C ASN A 263 -27.99 -2.07 -9.36
N LEU A 264 -29.21 -1.86 -8.85
CA LEU A 264 -30.13 -2.95 -8.49
C LEU A 264 -30.66 -3.72 -9.71
N VAL A 265 -30.62 -3.10 -10.89
CA VAL A 265 -31.03 -3.68 -12.17
C VAL A 265 -29.82 -4.02 -13.06
N ARG A 266 -29.89 -5.12 -13.84
CA ARG A 266 -28.84 -5.55 -14.78
C ARG A 266 -29.44 -6.16 -16.06
N GLY A 267 -28.61 -6.28 -17.10
CA GLY A 267 -28.97 -6.94 -18.34
C GLY A 267 -30.17 -6.28 -19.02
N GLU A 268 -31.17 -7.08 -19.40
CA GLU A 268 -32.37 -6.58 -20.07
C GLU A 268 -33.22 -5.65 -19.19
N VAL A 269 -33.30 -5.93 -17.88
CA VAL A 269 -34.03 -5.09 -16.93
C VAL A 269 -33.39 -3.70 -16.84
N LEU A 270 -32.05 -3.62 -16.90
CA LEU A 270 -31.34 -2.35 -16.96
C LEU A 270 -31.71 -1.57 -18.23
N ARG A 271 -31.72 -2.21 -19.40
CA ARG A 271 -32.10 -1.58 -20.67
C ARG A 271 -33.51 -1.01 -20.62
N PHE A 272 -34.48 -1.82 -20.16
CA PHE A 272 -35.86 -1.39 -19.97
C PHE A 272 -35.96 -0.22 -18.98
N THR A 273 -35.28 -0.30 -17.85
CA THR A 273 -35.29 0.75 -16.83
C THR A 273 -34.74 2.06 -17.38
N MET A 274 -33.65 2.00 -18.16
CA MET A 274 -33.04 3.16 -18.80
C MET A 274 -33.98 3.79 -19.83
N GLU A 275 -34.70 3.00 -20.62
CA GLU A 275 -35.73 3.50 -21.54
C GLU A 275 -36.85 4.23 -20.80
N ARG A 276 -37.26 3.75 -19.62
CA ARG A 276 -38.22 4.47 -18.77
C ARG A 276 -37.68 5.78 -18.23
N VAL A 277 -36.40 5.83 -17.82
CA VAL A 277 -35.77 7.09 -17.42
C VAL A 277 -35.79 8.09 -18.58
N GLU A 278 -35.39 7.66 -19.78
CA GLU A 278 -35.36 8.52 -20.97
C GLU A 278 -36.75 9.03 -21.36
N GLN A 279 -37.77 8.15 -21.32
CA GLN A 279 -39.14 8.51 -21.62
C GLN A 279 -39.64 9.61 -20.66
N PHE A 280 -39.64 9.33 -19.34
CA PHE A 280 -40.18 10.29 -18.37
C PHE A 280 -39.35 11.59 -18.29
N ALA A 281 -38.04 11.53 -18.55
CA ALA A 281 -37.21 12.72 -18.62
C ALA A 281 -37.59 13.60 -19.83
N ARG A 282 -37.86 13.00 -21.01
CA ARG A 282 -38.34 13.74 -22.18
C ARG A 282 -39.73 14.32 -21.95
N ASP A 283 -40.65 13.53 -21.42
CA ASP A 283 -42.01 13.98 -21.10
C ASP A 283 -41.99 15.19 -20.13
N THR A 284 -41.04 15.21 -19.18
CA THR A 284 -40.84 16.37 -18.28
C THR A 284 -40.32 17.59 -19.04
N LEU A 285 -39.36 17.39 -19.95
CA LEU A 285 -38.73 18.47 -20.72
C LEU A 285 -39.66 19.07 -21.80
N GLU A 286 -40.71 18.36 -22.21
CA GLU A 286 -41.74 18.90 -23.09
C GLU A 286 -42.52 20.05 -22.43
N GLN A 287 -42.69 19.99 -21.10
CA GLN A 287 -43.39 21.02 -20.32
C GLN A 287 -42.43 22.00 -19.64
N HIS A 288 -41.28 21.51 -19.17
CA HIS A 288 -40.28 22.28 -18.44
C HIS A 288 -38.90 22.06 -19.06
N ASP A 289 -38.62 22.77 -20.16
CA ASP A 289 -37.35 22.67 -20.89
C ASP A 289 -36.15 23.15 -20.06
N ASP A 290 -36.40 23.88 -18.97
CA ASP A 290 -35.41 24.44 -18.07
C ASP A 290 -34.93 23.48 -16.97
N ASP A 291 -35.49 22.27 -16.88
CA ASP A 291 -35.06 21.29 -15.88
C ASP A 291 -33.69 20.69 -16.20
N ALA A 292 -32.66 21.36 -15.70
CA ALA A 292 -31.27 20.96 -15.81
C ALA A 292 -30.98 19.53 -15.31
N SER A 293 -31.78 19.02 -14.36
CA SER A 293 -31.60 17.67 -13.82
C SER A 293 -32.03 16.59 -14.81
N MET A 294 -33.06 16.85 -15.62
CA MET A 294 -33.54 15.90 -16.64
C MET A 294 -32.56 15.82 -17.82
N TRP A 295 -32.04 16.97 -18.26
CA TRP A 295 -30.94 17.02 -19.24
C TRP A 295 -29.71 16.25 -18.76
N TYR A 296 -29.36 16.38 -17.48
CA TYR A 296 -28.27 15.62 -16.88
C TYR A 296 -28.54 14.10 -16.91
N LEU A 297 -29.75 13.66 -16.55
CA LEU A 297 -30.12 12.25 -16.60
C LEU A 297 -30.06 11.67 -18.02
N LEU A 298 -30.58 12.40 -19.01
CA LEU A 298 -30.50 12.00 -20.43
C LEU A 298 -29.05 11.87 -20.89
N GLY A 299 -28.18 12.82 -20.52
CA GLY A 299 -26.74 12.74 -20.79
C GLY A 299 -26.10 11.49 -20.17
N ARG A 300 -26.49 11.15 -18.93
CA ARG A 300 -26.00 9.94 -18.25
C ARG A 300 -26.49 8.64 -18.91
N CYS A 301 -27.75 8.59 -19.38
CA CYS A 301 -28.26 7.45 -20.16
C CYS A 301 -27.52 7.31 -21.49
N ALA A 302 -27.27 8.41 -22.20
CA ALA A 302 -26.53 8.39 -23.46
C ALA A 302 -25.08 7.90 -23.29
N LEU A 303 -24.40 8.27 -22.19
CA LEU A 303 -23.07 7.71 -21.86
C LEU A 303 -23.10 6.20 -21.64
N LEU A 304 -24.15 5.66 -21.01
CA LEU A 304 -24.33 4.23 -20.81
C LEU A 304 -24.66 3.48 -22.11
N ARG A 305 -25.24 4.18 -23.10
CA ARG A 305 -25.50 3.66 -24.46
C ARG A 305 -24.32 3.82 -25.42
N GLU A 306 -23.18 4.32 -24.94
CA GLU A 306 -21.98 4.56 -25.77
C GLU A 306 -22.27 5.51 -26.96
N THR A 307 -23.18 6.49 -26.77
CA THR A 307 -23.49 7.54 -27.75
C THR A 307 -22.96 8.90 -27.30
N PRO A 308 -21.63 9.12 -27.34
CA PRO A 308 -21.00 10.26 -26.67
C PRO A 308 -21.35 11.62 -27.31
N ASP A 309 -21.75 11.66 -28.59
CA ASP A 309 -22.22 12.89 -29.24
C ASP A 309 -23.53 13.38 -28.65
N VAL A 310 -24.49 12.48 -28.49
CA VAL A 310 -25.77 12.75 -27.86
C VAL A 310 -25.59 13.07 -26.38
N ALA A 311 -24.70 12.34 -25.69
CA ALA A 311 -24.38 12.62 -24.30
C ALA A 311 -23.81 14.02 -24.09
N GLU A 312 -22.84 14.44 -24.91
CA GLU A 312 -22.25 15.76 -24.81
C GLU A 312 -23.29 16.87 -25.03
N MET A 313 -24.19 16.69 -26.01
CA MET A 313 -25.29 17.61 -26.26
C MET A 313 -26.17 17.80 -25.02
N TYR A 314 -26.68 16.71 -24.43
CA TYR A 314 -27.53 16.79 -23.24
C TYR A 314 -26.79 17.36 -22.02
N LEU A 315 -25.54 16.99 -21.79
CA LEU A 315 -24.75 17.52 -20.67
C LEU A 315 -24.45 19.02 -20.82
N ARG A 316 -24.30 19.52 -22.07
CA ARG A 316 -24.18 20.95 -22.34
C ARG A 316 -25.50 21.69 -22.13
N GLN A 317 -26.62 21.07 -22.47
CA GLN A 317 -27.94 21.63 -22.16
C GLN A 317 -28.16 21.73 -20.65
N ALA A 318 -27.77 20.69 -19.89
CA ALA A 318 -27.78 20.75 -18.43
C ALA A 318 -26.88 21.88 -17.89
N GLN A 319 -25.72 22.10 -18.51
CA GLN A 319 -24.84 23.22 -18.15
C GLN A 319 -25.48 24.58 -18.44
N PHE A 320 -26.16 24.72 -19.58
CA PHE A 320 -26.86 25.95 -19.97
C PHE A 320 -27.96 26.30 -18.95
N HIS A 321 -28.71 25.30 -18.47
CA HIS A 321 -29.69 25.46 -17.40
C HIS A 321 -29.06 25.46 -15.99
N SER A 322 -27.80 25.87 -15.86
CA SER A 322 -27.11 26.11 -14.58
C SER A 322 -26.95 24.89 -13.67
N PHE A 323 -26.88 23.66 -14.23
CA PHE A 323 -26.51 22.50 -13.42
C PHE A 323 -25.06 22.63 -12.91
N PRO A 324 -24.75 22.21 -11.66
CA PRO A 324 -23.42 22.37 -11.08
C PRO A 324 -22.29 21.81 -11.95
N THR A 325 -21.41 22.70 -12.41
CA THR A 325 -20.33 22.35 -13.35
C THR A 325 -19.40 21.27 -12.79
N GLU A 326 -19.10 21.32 -11.49
CA GLU A 326 -18.25 20.33 -10.81
C GLU A 326 -18.78 18.90 -10.91
N ARG A 327 -20.11 18.74 -10.97
CA ARG A 327 -20.75 17.43 -11.13
C ARG A 327 -20.80 16.99 -12.60
N LEU A 328 -20.77 17.93 -13.55
CA LEU A 328 -20.79 17.66 -14.99
C LEU A 328 -19.42 17.31 -15.56
N LEU A 329 -18.36 17.96 -15.08
CA LEU A 329 -17.02 17.83 -15.65
C LEU A 329 -16.53 16.37 -15.78
N PRO A 330 -16.74 15.47 -14.79
CA PRO A 330 -16.36 14.06 -14.96
C PRO A 330 -17.09 13.37 -16.13
N TRP A 331 -18.36 13.71 -16.36
CA TRP A 331 -19.18 13.09 -17.41
C TRP A 331 -18.93 13.68 -18.79
N LEU A 332 -18.62 14.98 -18.86
CA LEU A 332 -18.11 15.60 -20.09
C LEU A 332 -16.73 15.01 -20.46
N ALA A 333 -15.89 14.74 -19.47
CA ALA A 333 -14.62 14.06 -19.68
C ALA A 333 -14.83 12.62 -20.16
N GLU A 334 -15.81 11.89 -19.61
CA GLU A 334 -16.18 10.55 -20.09
C GLU A 334 -16.65 10.58 -21.56
N ALA A 335 -17.51 11.52 -21.94
CA ALA A 335 -17.93 11.70 -23.33
C ALA A 335 -16.72 11.96 -24.26
N ALA A 336 -15.79 12.83 -23.85
CA ALA A 336 -14.57 13.12 -24.61
C ALA A 336 -13.65 11.89 -24.72
N PHE A 337 -13.56 11.09 -23.65
CA PHE A 337 -12.80 9.85 -23.62
C PHE A 337 -13.35 8.81 -24.59
N GLN A 338 -14.68 8.61 -24.62
CA GLN A 338 -15.34 7.74 -25.58
C GLN A 338 -15.12 8.19 -27.04
N LYS A 339 -15.04 9.51 -27.28
CA LYS A 339 -14.67 10.10 -28.59
C LYS A 339 -13.18 10.05 -28.91
N ARG A 340 -12.33 9.49 -28.03
CA ARG A 340 -10.87 9.47 -28.14
C ARG A 340 -10.21 10.86 -28.19
N ARG A 341 -10.88 11.89 -27.66
CA ARG A 341 -10.37 13.27 -27.57
C ARG A 341 -9.68 13.48 -26.22
N TYR A 342 -8.53 12.84 -26.03
CA TYR A 342 -7.82 12.81 -24.76
C TYR A 342 -7.27 14.17 -24.31
N ASP A 343 -6.95 15.04 -25.28
CA ASP A 343 -6.64 16.45 -25.09
C ASP A 343 -7.77 17.17 -24.31
N ARG A 344 -9.02 16.88 -24.69
CA ARG A 344 -10.19 17.47 -24.03
C ARG A 344 -10.45 16.88 -22.65
N VAL A 345 -10.16 15.60 -22.44
CA VAL A 345 -10.24 14.93 -21.13
C VAL A 345 -9.32 15.63 -20.12
N ALA A 346 -8.05 15.87 -20.51
CA ALA A 346 -7.08 16.56 -19.68
C ALA A 346 -7.52 17.98 -19.30
N GLN A 347 -8.06 18.75 -20.26
CA GLN A 347 -8.59 20.09 -19.99
C GLN A 347 -9.76 20.07 -19.00
N LEU A 348 -10.73 19.19 -19.20
CA LEU A 348 -11.94 19.09 -18.37
C LEU A 348 -11.62 18.65 -16.93
N LEU A 349 -10.75 17.65 -16.78
CA LEU A 349 -10.31 17.18 -15.46
C LEU A 349 -9.33 18.17 -14.79
N GLY A 350 -8.56 18.92 -15.57
CA GLY A 350 -7.76 20.04 -15.09
C GLY A 350 -8.59 21.13 -14.42
N GLY A 351 -9.77 21.45 -14.98
CA GLY A 351 -10.72 22.38 -14.39
C GLY A 351 -11.21 21.96 -12.98
N LEU A 352 -11.42 20.65 -12.76
CA LEU A 352 -11.74 20.10 -11.43
C LEU A 352 -10.57 20.27 -10.45
N GLY A 353 -9.34 20.03 -10.90
CA GLY A 353 -8.13 20.16 -10.08
C GLY A 353 -7.80 21.60 -9.69
N ALA A 354 -8.06 22.56 -10.58
CA ALA A 354 -7.88 23.99 -10.31
C ALA A 354 -8.92 24.53 -9.31
N SER A 355 -10.20 24.16 -9.47
CA SER A 355 -11.25 24.53 -8.50
C SER A 355 -10.95 23.97 -7.10
N ALA A 356 -10.42 22.73 -7.03
CA ALA A 356 -10.04 22.09 -5.78
C ALA A 356 -8.82 22.73 -5.06
N LYS A 357 -7.96 23.47 -5.78
CA LYS A 357 -6.82 24.17 -5.19
C LYS A 357 -7.18 25.57 -4.66
N GLY A 358 -8.22 26.20 -5.20
CA GLY A 358 -8.63 27.58 -4.87
C GLY A 358 -9.75 27.70 -3.84
N ALA A 359 -10.68 26.74 -3.77
CA ALA A 359 -11.84 26.81 -2.89
C ALA A 359 -11.77 25.80 -1.75
N ARG A 360 -11.76 26.27 -0.49
CA ARG A 360 -11.89 25.45 0.74
C ARG A 360 -13.24 24.71 0.87
N GLY A 361 -14.05 24.61 -0.19
CA GLY A 361 -15.44 24.16 -0.14
C GLY A 361 -15.85 23.04 -1.09
N ALA A 362 -15.14 22.80 -2.19
CA ALA A 362 -15.57 21.83 -3.20
C ALA A 362 -14.41 20.98 -3.72
N THR A 363 -13.93 20.09 -2.86
CA THR A 363 -12.95 19.08 -3.27
C THR A 363 -13.64 18.07 -4.19
N ALA A 364 -13.16 17.94 -5.43
CA ALA A 364 -13.52 16.83 -6.31
C ALA A 364 -13.52 15.52 -5.52
N SER A 365 -14.57 14.70 -5.70
CA SER A 365 -14.75 13.43 -4.99
C SER A 365 -13.44 12.63 -5.00
N GLN A 366 -13.04 12.09 -3.84
CA GLN A 366 -11.79 11.32 -3.72
C GLN A 366 -11.70 10.15 -4.72
N ALA A 367 -12.84 9.63 -5.18
CA ALA A 367 -12.90 8.59 -6.20
C ALA A 367 -12.36 9.04 -7.57
N VAL A 368 -12.48 10.33 -7.91
CA VAL A 368 -12.08 10.90 -9.21
C VAL A 368 -10.64 11.44 -9.17
N GLN A 369 -10.07 11.62 -7.97
CA GLN A 369 -8.71 12.15 -7.80
C GLN A 369 -7.61 11.35 -8.53
N PRO A 370 -7.61 10.00 -8.56
CA PRO A 370 -6.62 9.26 -9.33
C PRO A 370 -6.66 9.60 -10.82
N ALA A 371 -7.86 9.69 -11.40
CA ALA A 371 -8.05 10.07 -12.81
C ALA A 371 -7.58 11.52 -13.05
N VAL A 372 -7.97 12.46 -12.18
CA VAL A 372 -7.50 13.85 -12.28
C VAL A 372 -5.97 13.89 -12.24
N ARG A 373 -5.32 13.18 -11.32
CA ARG A 373 -3.85 13.13 -11.22
C ARG A 373 -3.18 12.50 -12.43
N PHE A 374 -3.80 11.49 -13.06
CA PHE A 374 -3.26 10.85 -14.25
C PHE A 374 -3.29 11.80 -15.45
N TRP A 375 -4.40 12.50 -15.65
CA TRP A 375 -4.62 13.35 -16.83
C TRP A 375 -4.09 14.79 -16.70
N THR A 376 -3.67 15.21 -15.50
CA THR A 376 -3.15 16.58 -15.23
C THR A 376 -1.65 16.62 -14.90
N ARG A 377 -0.96 15.49 -14.98
CA ARG A 377 0.51 15.43 -15.03
C ARG A 377 0.97 15.65 -16.44
#